data_AF-A0A2N3LML0-F1
#
_entry.id   AF-A0A2N3LML0-F1
#
_cell.length_a   1.000
_cell.length_b   1.000
_cell.length_c   1.000
_cell.angle_alpha   90.00
_cell.angle_beta   90.00
_cell.angle_gamma   90.00
#
_symmetry.space_group_name_H-M   'P 1'
#
loop_
_entity.id
_entity.type
_entity.pdbx_description
1 polymer ?
#
loop_
_entity_poly.entity_id
_entity_poly.type
_entity_poly.pdbx_seq_one_letter_code
_entity_poly.pdbx_strand_id
1 'polypeptide(L)'
;MDNKEKPQFKIGDTVVIIKYGTVGKVSDIKYIDGQYYYEVNDNGGLFKFNGLVLLSDFKGEIMEKEQIDIEYKFFFGDLVQVKGYLDELFKVVGFRTEIWRYKEDAWEDIIYELTRITDGEWLEADENELILVAESDVAESYLKKYGFIYPVKKAKKPLLLPSPKEQFINKIDALLDMYNDYKTMYIMFSDSYYIEMMDSIKNQLSDLLNKSNNKIRRHTG
;
A
#
# COMPACT_ATOMS: atom_id res chain seq x y z
N MET A 1 -47.68 7.02 34.50
CA MET A 1 -46.74 6.30 35.37
C MET A 1 -45.60 5.85 34.49
N ASP A 2 -44.44 6.48 34.66
CA ASP A 2 -43.29 6.33 33.77
C ASP A 2 -42.74 4.91 33.85
N ASN A 3 -42.96 4.15 32.78
CA ASN A 3 -42.38 2.83 32.59
C ASN A 3 -40.92 3.01 32.19
N LYS A 4 -40.08 3.49 33.12
CA LYS A 4 -38.63 3.50 32.93
C LYS A 4 -38.20 2.05 32.85
N GLU A 5 -37.68 1.63 31.70
CA GLU A 5 -37.02 0.35 31.54
C GLU A 5 -36.02 0.18 32.68
N LYS A 6 -35.99 -1.01 33.29
CA LYS A 6 -35.05 -1.31 34.37
C LYS A 6 -33.72 -1.70 33.74
N PRO A 7 -32.58 -1.38 34.38
CA PRO A 7 -31.28 -1.86 33.90
C PRO A 7 -31.28 -3.39 33.90
N GLN A 8 -30.79 -3.96 32.81
CA GLN A 8 -30.74 -5.40 32.57
C GLN A 8 -29.70 -6.10 33.45
N PHE A 9 -28.63 -5.39 33.79
CA PHE A 9 -27.55 -5.85 34.67
C PHE A 9 -27.41 -4.92 35.88
N LYS A 10 -26.81 -5.43 36.95
CA LYS A 10 -26.53 -4.69 38.19
C LYS A 10 -25.03 -4.49 38.37
N ILE A 11 -24.68 -3.42 39.10
CA ILE A 11 -23.30 -3.23 39.55
C ILE A 11 -22.90 -4.45 40.38
N GLY A 12 -21.79 -5.06 39.99
CA GLY A 12 -21.26 -6.27 40.59
C GLY A 12 -21.55 -7.56 39.85
N ASP A 13 -22.44 -7.55 38.85
CA ASP A 13 -22.68 -8.72 38.00
C ASP A 13 -21.41 -9.07 37.20
N THR A 14 -21.13 -10.38 37.08
CA THR A 14 -20.03 -10.88 36.24
C THR A 14 -20.58 -11.17 34.85
N VAL A 15 -20.07 -10.44 33.87
CA VAL A 15 -20.55 -10.45 32.49
C VAL A 15 -19.43 -10.76 31.51
N VAL A 16 -19.77 -11.40 30.40
CA VAL A 16 -18.91 -11.63 29.25
C VAL A 16 -19.17 -10.52 28.24
N ILE A 17 -18.11 -9.82 27.85
CA ILE A 17 -18.15 -8.83 26.78
C ILE A 17 -18.11 -9.59 25.45
N ILE A 18 -19.27 -9.73 24.79
CA ILE A 18 -19.43 -10.58 23.60
C ILE A 18 -18.41 -10.23 22.52
N LYS A 19 -18.16 -8.94 22.30
CA LYS A 19 -17.23 -8.45 21.26
C LYS A 19 -15.79 -8.95 21.44
N TYR A 20 -15.36 -9.15 22.69
CA TYR A 20 -13.96 -9.46 23.01
C TYR A 20 -13.77 -10.85 23.64
N GLY A 21 -14.86 -11.55 24.01
CA GLY A 21 -14.79 -12.81 24.73
C GLY A 21 -14.21 -12.69 26.15
N THR A 22 -14.04 -11.47 26.66
CA THR A 22 -13.44 -11.21 27.97
C THR A 22 -14.50 -11.19 29.06
N VAL A 23 -14.18 -11.74 30.22
CA VAL A 23 -15.02 -11.70 31.43
C VAL A 23 -14.67 -10.47 32.26
N GLY A 24 -15.66 -9.77 32.77
CA GLY A 24 -15.47 -8.65 33.68
C GLY A 24 -16.65 -8.42 34.62
N LYS A 25 -16.48 -7.49 35.54
CA LYS A 25 -17.51 -7.11 36.52
C LYS A 25 -18.08 -5.75 36.18
N VAL A 26 -19.40 -5.64 36.15
CA VAL A 26 -20.07 -4.35 35.94
C VAL A 26 -19.71 -3.43 37.11
N SER A 27 -19.06 -2.31 36.82
CA SER A 27 -18.59 -1.37 37.83
C SER A 27 -19.43 -0.09 37.90
N ASP A 28 -20.01 0.36 36.78
CA ASP A 28 -20.92 1.51 36.74
C ASP A 28 -22.05 1.33 35.71
N ILE A 29 -23.16 2.06 35.88
CA ILE A 29 -24.32 2.05 34.98
C ILE A 29 -24.74 3.50 34.69
N LYS A 30 -24.68 3.88 33.42
CA LYS A 30 -25.03 5.23 32.94
C LYS A 30 -26.28 5.17 32.07
N TYR A 31 -27.17 6.15 32.21
CA TYR A 31 -28.37 6.30 31.37
C TYR A 31 -28.17 7.48 30.42
N ILE A 32 -28.07 7.20 29.12
CA ILE A 32 -27.76 8.18 28.06
C ILE A 32 -28.74 7.95 26.89
N ASP A 33 -29.39 9.00 26.41
CA ASP A 33 -30.32 8.98 25.26
C ASP A 33 -31.39 7.87 25.32
N GLY A 34 -31.96 7.66 26.51
CA GLY A 34 -33.02 6.67 26.69
C GLY A 34 -32.54 5.23 26.85
N GLN A 35 -31.23 4.98 26.89
CA GLN A 35 -30.63 3.65 26.98
C GLN A 35 -29.67 3.53 28.16
N TYR A 36 -29.59 2.33 28.75
CA TYR A 36 -28.56 2.01 29.74
C TYR A 36 -27.27 1.54 29.08
N TYR A 37 -26.17 2.09 29.57
CA TYR A 37 -24.80 1.73 29.26
C TYR A 37 -24.11 1.25 30.52
N TYR A 38 -23.25 0.25 30.38
CA TYR A 38 -22.59 -0.43 31.47
C TYR A 38 -21.08 -0.25 31.34
N GLU A 39 -20.43 0.11 32.42
CA GLU A 39 -18.97 0.13 32.52
C GLU A 39 -18.50 -1.18 33.15
N VAL A 40 -17.40 -1.73 32.65
CA VAL A 40 -16.85 -3.02 33.10
C VAL A 40 -15.40 -2.83 33.52
N ASN A 41 -15.06 -3.26 34.74
CA ASN A 41 -13.73 -3.17 35.35
C ASN A 41 -13.14 -1.74 35.41
N ASP A 42 -13.96 -0.70 35.50
CA ASP A 42 -13.50 0.71 35.59
C ASP A 42 -12.60 1.15 34.42
N ASN A 43 -12.72 0.49 33.26
CA ASN A 43 -11.90 0.75 32.09
C ASN A 43 -12.33 2.00 31.29
N GLY A 44 -13.33 2.75 31.74
CA GLY A 44 -13.87 3.94 31.05
C GLY A 44 -14.70 3.64 29.80
N GLY A 45 -14.73 2.39 29.32
CA GLY A 45 -15.51 1.94 28.17
C GLY A 45 -16.97 1.66 28.52
N LEU A 46 -17.90 2.14 27.70
CA LEU A 46 -19.34 1.94 27.87
C LEU A 46 -19.90 0.89 26.91
N PHE A 47 -20.56 -0.11 27.46
CA PHE A 47 -21.16 -1.24 26.74
C PHE A 47 -22.69 -1.15 26.75
N LYS A 48 -23.34 -1.55 25.66
CA LYS A 48 -24.79 -1.72 25.61
C LYS A 48 -25.18 -3.10 26.15
N PHE A 49 -26.43 -3.25 26.59
CA PHE A 49 -26.90 -4.53 27.15
C PHE A 49 -26.73 -5.71 26.16
N ASN A 50 -26.91 -5.47 24.86
CA ASN A 50 -26.77 -6.49 23.82
C ASN A 50 -25.32 -6.90 23.53
N GLY A 51 -24.34 -6.19 24.08
CA GLY A 51 -22.92 -6.53 24.01
C GLY A 51 -22.41 -7.29 25.24
N LEU A 52 -23.29 -7.57 26.21
CA LEU A 52 -22.97 -8.24 27.47
C LEU A 52 -23.89 -9.44 27.68
N VAL A 53 -23.34 -10.52 28.23
CA VAL A 53 -24.11 -11.69 28.68
C VAL A 53 -23.66 -12.03 30.09
N LEU A 54 -24.57 -12.42 30.99
CA LEU A 54 -24.18 -12.95 32.29
C LEU A 54 -23.28 -14.16 32.10
N LEU A 55 -22.17 -14.25 32.85
CA LEU A 55 -21.26 -15.39 32.74
C LEU A 55 -21.99 -16.74 32.93
N SER A 56 -22.97 -16.78 33.83
CA SER A 56 -23.81 -17.95 34.09
C SER A 56 -24.67 -18.38 32.89
N ASP A 57 -25.04 -17.44 32.02
CA ASP A 57 -25.90 -17.66 30.86
C ASP A 57 -25.09 -17.79 29.56
N PHE A 58 -23.78 -17.54 29.63
CA PHE A 58 -22.88 -17.62 28.48
C PHE A 58 -22.64 -19.09 28.12
N LYS A 59 -23.39 -19.58 27.14
CA LYS A 59 -23.09 -20.82 26.44
C LYS A 59 -21.91 -20.53 25.52
N GLY A 60 -20.70 -20.76 26.03
CA GLY A 60 -19.47 -20.47 25.30
C GLY A 60 -19.46 -21.14 23.94
N GLU A 61 -19.61 -20.34 22.88
CA GLU A 61 -19.04 -20.69 21.60
C GLU A 61 -17.55 -20.39 21.72
N ILE A 62 -16.71 -21.42 21.59
CA ILE A 62 -15.27 -21.24 21.43
C ILE A 62 -15.12 -20.53 20.08
N MET A 63 -15.11 -19.20 20.11
CA MET A 63 -14.64 -18.43 18.99
C MET A 63 -13.14 -18.69 18.96
N GLU A 64 -12.71 -19.66 18.16
CA GLU A 64 -11.32 -19.76 17.72
C GLU A 64 -11.02 -18.50 16.93
N LYS A 65 -10.67 -17.43 17.66
CA LYS A 65 -10.19 -16.22 17.06
C LYS A 65 -8.74 -16.51 16.69
N GLU A 66 -8.53 -16.75 15.41
CA GLU A 66 -7.20 -16.83 14.87
C GLU A 66 -6.45 -15.52 15.16
N GLN A 67 -5.32 -15.64 15.85
CA GLN A 67 -4.37 -14.54 16.05
C GLN A 67 -3.24 -14.74 15.03
N ILE A 68 -3.05 -13.74 14.17
CA ILE A 68 -1.98 -13.71 13.19
C ILE A 68 -0.96 -12.67 13.68
N ASP A 69 0.23 -13.14 14.05
CA ASP A 69 1.34 -12.28 14.43
C ASP A 69 2.33 -12.22 13.25
N ILE A 70 2.42 -11.06 12.60
CA ILE A 70 3.29 -10.82 11.43
C ILE A 70 4.53 -10.06 11.90
N GLU A 71 5.72 -10.59 11.64
CA GLU A 71 7.00 -9.96 11.96
C GLU A 71 7.66 -9.44 10.68
N TYR A 72 7.88 -8.12 10.62
CA TYR A 72 8.51 -7.47 9.48
C TYR A 72 10.00 -7.27 9.75
N LYS A 73 10.87 -7.63 8.79
CA LYS A 73 12.31 -7.41 8.90
C LYS A 73 12.75 -5.98 8.57
N PHE A 74 12.00 -5.28 7.72
CA PHE A 74 12.36 -3.94 7.26
C PHE A 74 11.23 -2.95 7.52
N PHE A 75 11.58 -1.71 7.80
CA PHE A 75 10.62 -0.67 8.17
C PHE A 75 10.71 0.53 7.24
N PHE A 76 9.68 1.38 7.33
CA PHE A 76 9.60 2.60 6.53
C PHE A 76 10.86 3.46 6.68
N GLY A 77 11.48 3.70 5.54
CA GLY A 77 12.63 4.56 5.39
C GLY A 77 13.99 3.88 5.53
N ASP A 78 14.02 2.59 5.82
CA ASP A 78 15.25 1.79 5.75
C ASP A 78 15.84 1.84 4.34
N LEU A 79 17.17 1.80 4.28
CA LEU A 79 17.93 1.62 3.06
C LEU A 79 18.28 0.17 2.89
N VAL A 80 17.93 -0.35 1.71
CA VAL A 80 18.12 -1.74 1.34
C VAL A 80 18.74 -1.86 -0.04
N GLN A 81 19.38 -2.98 -0.29
CA GLN A 81 19.75 -3.45 -1.62
C GLN A 81 18.85 -4.61 -2.02
N VAL A 82 18.57 -4.71 -3.31
CA VAL A 82 17.80 -5.82 -3.90
C VAL A 82 18.74 -6.73 -4.66
N LYS A 83 18.69 -8.04 -4.40
CA LYS A 83 19.49 -9.02 -5.14
C LYS A 83 19.20 -8.91 -6.64
N GLY A 84 20.26 -8.78 -7.44
CA GLY A 84 20.15 -8.66 -8.90
C GLY A 84 20.15 -7.21 -9.42
N TYR A 85 19.96 -6.20 -8.57
CA TYR A 85 19.97 -4.78 -8.94
C TYR A 85 21.32 -4.08 -8.66
N LEU A 86 22.43 -4.72 -9.06
CA LEU A 86 23.80 -4.22 -8.83
C LEU A 86 23.99 -3.66 -7.39
N ASP A 87 24.84 -2.65 -7.19
CA ASP A 87 25.02 -1.97 -5.90
C ASP A 87 24.02 -0.81 -5.70
N GLU A 88 22.87 -0.83 -6.39
CA GLU A 88 21.88 0.24 -6.28
C GLU A 88 21.18 0.22 -4.92
N LEU A 89 20.96 1.41 -4.36
CA LEU A 89 20.27 1.59 -3.09
C LEU A 89 18.80 1.93 -3.31
N PHE A 90 17.97 1.36 -2.45
CA PHE A 90 16.54 1.58 -2.41
C PHE A 90 16.11 2.00 -1.01
N LYS A 91 15.05 2.80 -0.94
CA LYS A 91 14.38 3.16 0.31
C LYS A 91 13.07 2.40 0.40
N VAL A 92 12.81 1.78 1.56
CA VAL A 92 11.51 1.17 1.85
C VAL A 92 10.46 2.28 2.02
N VAL A 93 9.41 2.25 1.21
CA VAL A 93 8.31 3.23 1.22
C VAL A 93 6.96 2.61 1.56
N GLY A 94 6.85 1.30 1.51
CA GLY A 94 5.64 0.52 1.78
C GLY A 94 5.98 -0.94 1.99
N PHE A 95 5.04 -1.68 2.58
CA PHE A 95 5.02 -3.13 2.55
C PHE A 95 3.60 -3.61 2.80
N ARG A 96 3.28 -4.80 2.32
CA ARG A 96 1.99 -5.47 2.51
C ARG A 96 2.21 -6.94 2.80
N THR A 97 1.30 -7.52 3.56
CA THR A 97 1.24 -8.97 3.77
C THR A 97 0.02 -9.52 3.02
N GLU A 98 0.26 -10.52 2.20
CA GLU A 98 -0.78 -11.25 1.49
C GLU A 98 -0.95 -12.63 2.15
N ILE A 99 -2.17 -12.94 2.58
CA ILE A 99 -2.50 -14.18 3.29
C ILE A 99 -3.58 -14.91 2.52
N TRP A 100 -3.28 -16.13 2.09
CA TRP A 100 -4.23 -17.01 1.42
C TRP A 100 -4.62 -18.16 2.34
N ARG A 101 -5.92 -18.42 2.44
CA ARG A 101 -6.49 -19.53 3.22
C ARG A 101 -7.30 -20.44 2.32
N TYR A 102 -6.94 -21.71 2.34
CA TYR A 102 -7.64 -22.80 1.70
C TYR A 102 -8.09 -23.80 2.76
N LYS A 103 -8.89 -24.79 2.33
CA LYS A 103 -9.45 -25.79 3.24
C LYS A 103 -8.36 -26.59 3.99
N GLU A 104 -7.20 -26.76 3.37
CA GLU A 104 -6.11 -27.60 3.88
C GLU A 104 -4.75 -26.88 3.90
N ASP A 105 -4.64 -25.68 3.33
CA ASP A 105 -3.39 -24.94 3.17
C ASP A 105 -3.54 -23.47 3.53
N ALA A 106 -2.45 -22.86 3.96
CA ALA A 106 -2.33 -21.42 4.14
C ALA A 106 -0.97 -20.96 3.62
N TRP A 107 -0.96 -19.80 2.96
CA TRP A 107 0.25 -19.14 2.49
C TRP A 107 0.27 -17.71 3.00
N GLU A 108 1.46 -17.24 3.36
CA GLU A 108 1.73 -15.88 3.80
C GLU A 108 2.93 -15.37 3.02
N ASP A 109 2.81 -14.17 2.48
CA ASP A 109 3.89 -13.51 1.75
C ASP A 109 3.98 -12.03 2.13
N ILE A 110 5.21 -11.51 2.21
CA ILE A 110 5.49 -10.11 2.59
C ILE A 110 6.22 -9.43 1.42
N ILE A 111 5.53 -8.47 0.83
CA ILE A 111 5.99 -7.75 -0.34
C ILE A 111 6.36 -6.33 0.08
N TYR A 112 7.59 -5.93 -0.20
CA TYR A 112 8.09 -4.59 0.10
C TYR A 112 8.01 -3.70 -1.13
N GLU A 113 7.54 -2.48 -0.91
CA GLU A 113 7.53 -1.41 -1.90
C GLU A 113 8.72 -0.49 -1.68
N LEU A 114 9.51 -0.31 -2.74
CA LEU A 114 10.78 0.36 -2.70
C LEU A 114 10.81 1.55 -3.66
N THR A 115 11.66 2.52 -3.35
CA THR A 115 11.98 3.62 -4.26
C THR A 115 13.49 3.73 -4.38
N ARG A 116 14.02 3.64 -5.60
CA ARG A 116 15.44 3.77 -5.88
C ARG A 116 15.93 5.18 -5.52
N ILE A 117 17.14 5.24 -4.97
CA ILE A 117 17.71 6.50 -4.48
C ILE A 117 18.10 7.46 -5.61
N THR A 118 18.56 6.93 -6.74
CA THR A 118 19.16 7.70 -7.84
C THR A 118 18.15 8.51 -8.63
N ASP A 119 17.02 7.90 -8.99
CA ASP A 119 16.02 8.44 -9.92
C ASP A 119 14.59 8.44 -9.34
N GLY A 120 14.37 7.70 -8.24
CA GLY A 120 13.05 7.54 -7.66
C GLY A 120 12.17 6.50 -8.36
N GLU A 121 12.75 5.61 -9.17
CA GLU A 121 12.02 4.47 -9.74
C GLU A 121 11.47 3.57 -8.63
N TRP A 122 10.27 3.05 -8.86
CA TRP A 122 9.58 2.20 -7.91
C TRP A 122 9.76 0.72 -8.26
N LEU A 123 9.86 -0.13 -7.25
CA LEU A 123 10.07 -1.57 -7.38
C LEU A 123 9.36 -2.30 -6.23
N GLU A 124 8.82 -3.49 -6.51
CA GLU A 124 8.41 -4.45 -5.49
C GLU A 124 9.45 -5.56 -5.39
N ALA A 125 9.70 -6.02 -4.17
CA ALA A 125 10.60 -7.14 -3.92
C ALA A 125 10.14 -7.95 -2.71
N ASP A 126 10.46 -9.23 -2.76
CA ASP A 126 10.25 -10.17 -1.66
C ASP A 126 11.18 -9.86 -0.49
N GLU A 127 10.75 -10.18 0.75
CA GLU A 127 11.59 -10.01 1.94
C GLU A 127 12.96 -10.70 1.80
N ASN A 128 13.00 -11.85 1.15
CA ASN A 128 14.21 -12.65 0.97
C ASN A 128 15.19 -12.07 -0.07
N GLU A 129 14.74 -11.12 -0.88
CA GLU A 129 15.55 -10.45 -1.90
C GLU A 129 16.26 -9.21 -1.34
N LEU A 130 15.84 -8.75 -0.16
CA LEU A 130 16.34 -7.53 0.47
C LEU A 130 17.55 -7.79 1.36
N ILE A 131 18.47 -6.84 1.33
CA ILE A 131 19.64 -6.78 2.21
C ILE A 131 19.64 -5.42 2.88
N LEU A 132 19.57 -5.38 4.22
CA LEU A 132 19.61 -4.14 4.98
C LEU A 132 20.98 -3.48 4.84
N VAL A 133 21.00 -2.22 4.43
CA VAL A 133 22.21 -1.39 4.37
C VAL A 133 22.26 -0.43 5.55
N ALA A 134 21.14 0.22 5.84
CA ALA A 134 21.05 1.17 6.95
C ALA A 134 19.60 1.31 7.42
N GLU A 135 19.39 1.35 8.73
CA GLU A 135 18.10 1.65 9.34
C GLU A 135 17.68 3.10 9.05
N SER A 136 16.37 3.35 9.07
CA SER A 136 15.74 4.65 8.80
C SER A 136 16.39 5.82 9.56
N ASP A 137 16.75 5.60 10.82
CA ASP A 137 17.35 6.61 11.71
C ASP A 137 18.73 7.10 11.23
N VAL A 138 19.49 6.21 10.58
CA VAL A 138 20.86 6.50 10.11
C VAL A 138 20.98 6.57 8.59
N ALA A 139 19.92 6.20 7.87
CA ALA A 139 19.83 6.20 6.41
C ALA A 139 20.33 7.51 5.80
N GLU A 140 19.80 8.66 6.27
CA GLU A 140 20.16 9.97 5.71
C GLU A 140 21.63 10.33 5.94
N SER A 141 22.20 9.92 7.07
CA SER A 141 23.62 10.11 7.39
C SER A 141 24.51 9.21 6.51
N TYR A 142 24.08 7.98 6.27
CA TYR A 142 24.74 7.05 5.36
C TYR A 142 24.85 7.66 3.95
N LEU A 143 23.73 8.15 3.43
CA LEU A 143 23.67 8.74 2.08
C LEU A 143 24.56 9.99 1.93
N LYS A 144 24.55 10.88 2.94
CA LYS A 144 25.42 12.07 2.98
C LYS A 144 26.90 11.70 3.02
N LYS A 145 27.27 10.68 3.79
CA LYS A 145 28.67 10.22 3.94
C LYS A 145 29.24 9.63 2.65
N TYR A 146 28.41 8.91 1.88
CA TYR A 146 28.82 8.27 0.63
C TYR A 146 28.54 9.11 -0.62
N GLY A 147 28.22 10.41 -0.46
CA GLY A 147 28.12 11.34 -1.58
C GLY A 147 26.90 11.15 -2.48
N PHE A 148 25.87 10.43 -2.02
CA PHE A 148 24.58 10.37 -2.70
C PHE A 148 23.85 11.70 -2.48
N ILE A 149 24.15 12.67 -3.34
CA ILE A 149 23.42 13.93 -3.40
C ILE A 149 22.06 13.63 -4.04
N TYR A 150 21.04 13.46 -3.21
CA TYR A 150 19.67 13.52 -3.69
C TYR A 150 19.44 14.87 -4.35
N PRO A 151 18.76 14.94 -5.50
CA PRO A 151 17.92 16.09 -5.74
C PRO A 151 16.87 16.10 -4.63
N VAL A 152 17.11 16.91 -3.59
CA VAL A 152 16.11 17.21 -2.56
C VAL A 152 14.82 17.50 -3.31
N LYS A 153 13.81 16.67 -3.11
CA LYS A 153 12.45 16.91 -3.59
C LYS A 153 12.06 18.28 -3.07
N LYS A 154 12.23 19.32 -3.90
CA LYS A 154 11.55 20.60 -3.70
C LYS A 154 10.09 20.23 -3.55
N ALA A 155 9.52 20.66 -2.42
CA ALA A 155 8.13 20.49 -2.04
C ALA A 155 7.25 20.35 -3.28
N LYS A 156 6.48 19.25 -3.34
CA LYS A 156 5.51 18.92 -4.40
C LYS A 156 5.08 20.19 -5.12
N LYS A 157 5.71 20.51 -6.26
CA LYS A 157 5.01 21.31 -7.25
C LYS A 157 3.75 20.49 -7.54
N PRO A 158 2.55 21.08 -7.52
CA PRO A 158 1.37 20.36 -7.98
C PRO A 158 1.75 19.73 -9.31
N LEU A 159 1.38 18.45 -9.51
CA LEU A 159 1.58 17.73 -10.77
C LEU A 159 1.05 18.63 -11.90
N LEU A 160 1.94 19.43 -12.48
CA LEU A 160 1.64 20.21 -13.66
C LEU A 160 1.56 19.13 -14.71
N LEU A 161 0.34 18.82 -15.15
CA LEU A 161 0.16 18.00 -16.34
C LEU A 161 1.09 18.59 -17.40
N PRO A 162 2.00 17.78 -17.98
CA PRO A 162 2.91 18.27 -19.00
C PRO A 162 2.09 19.00 -20.05
N SER A 163 2.57 20.14 -20.51
CA SER A 163 1.86 20.92 -21.51
C SER A 163 1.53 20.00 -22.71
N PRO A 164 0.47 20.28 -23.49
CA PRO A 164 0.13 19.45 -24.65
C PRO A 164 1.29 19.28 -25.66
N LYS A 165 2.28 20.18 -25.63
CA LYS A 165 3.52 20.07 -26.41
C LYS A 165 4.51 19.07 -25.79
N GLU A 166 4.71 19.11 -24.49
CA GLU A 166 5.58 18.16 -23.78
C GLU A 166 5.02 16.73 -23.83
N GLN A 167 3.69 16.56 -23.71
CA GLN A 167 3.06 15.25 -23.90
C GLN A 167 3.27 14.68 -25.31
N PHE A 168 3.30 15.56 -26.31
CA PHE A 168 3.52 15.17 -27.70
C PHE A 168 4.98 14.78 -27.94
N ILE A 169 5.93 15.54 -27.38
CA ILE A 169 7.37 15.24 -27.45
C ILE A 169 7.66 13.91 -26.74
N ASN A 170 7.18 13.73 -25.51
CA ASN A 170 7.36 12.49 -24.76
C ASN A 170 6.79 11.27 -25.49
N LYS A 171 5.68 11.44 -26.21
CA LYS A 171 5.09 10.36 -27.01
C LYS A 171 5.92 10.03 -28.25
N ILE A 172 6.57 11.02 -28.85
CA ILE A 172 7.50 10.78 -29.97
C ILE A 172 8.74 10.06 -29.45
N ASP A 173 9.32 10.54 -28.34
CA ASP A 173 10.53 9.96 -27.76
C ASP A 173 10.29 8.49 -27.38
N ALA A 174 9.17 8.18 -26.69
CA ALA A 174 8.82 6.81 -26.35
C ALA A 174 8.66 5.89 -27.58
N LEU A 175 8.09 6.39 -28.69
CA LEU A 175 7.97 5.61 -29.92
C LEU A 175 9.33 5.38 -30.59
N LEU A 176 10.23 6.36 -30.53
CA LEU A 176 11.59 6.22 -31.06
C LEU A 176 12.42 5.23 -30.23
N ASP A 177 12.27 5.23 -28.91
CA ASP A 177 12.92 4.27 -28.02
C ASP A 177 12.44 2.84 -28.34
N MET A 178 11.12 2.62 -28.40
CA MET A 178 10.56 1.32 -28.79
C MET A 178 11.05 0.86 -30.17
N TYR A 179 11.18 1.78 -31.13
CA TYR A 179 11.72 1.44 -32.45
C TYR A 179 13.17 0.95 -32.37
N ASN A 180 14.00 1.62 -31.55
CA ASN A 180 15.40 1.26 -31.36
C ASN A 180 15.55 -0.07 -30.60
N ASP A 181 14.67 -0.35 -29.65
CA ASP A 181 14.62 -1.63 -28.95
C ASP A 181 14.29 -2.77 -29.92
N TYR A 182 13.22 -2.63 -30.72
CA TYR A 182 12.86 -3.65 -31.70
C TYR A 182 13.92 -3.83 -32.79
N LYS A 183 14.60 -2.76 -33.20
CA LYS A 183 15.74 -2.84 -34.11
C LYS A 183 16.88 -3.65 -33.50
N THR A 184 17.16 -3.45 -32.22
CA THR A 184 18.19 -4.21 -31.50
C THR A 184 17.80 -5.69 -31.42
N MET A 185 16.55 -5.99 -31.09
CA MET A 185 16.02 -7.36 -31.06
C MET A 185 16.08 -8.02 -32.44
N TYR A 186 15.78 -7.28 -33.50
CA TYR A 186 15.93 -7.78 -34.87
C TYR A 186 17.39 -8.14 -35.20
N ILE A 187 18.35 -7.30 -34.81
CA ILE A 187 19.77 -7.60 -35.01
C ILE A 187 20.20 -8.85 -34.23
N MET A 188 19.67 -9.05 -33.03
CA MET A 188 20.02 -10.17 -32.16
C MET A 188 19.38 -11.50 -32.59
N PHE A 189 18.12 -11.47 -33.03
CA PHE A 189 17.31 -12.68 -33.23
C PHE A 189 16.87 -12.88 -34.68
N SER A 190 16.98 -11.86 -35.54
CA SER A 190 16.65 -11.88 -36.98
C SER A 190 15.21 -12.32 -37.32
N ASP A 191 14.28 -12.18 -36.36
CA ASP A 191 12.87 -12.53 -36.55
C ASP A 191 12.11 -11.43 -37.30
N SER A 192 11.35 -11.82 -38.33
CA SER A 192 10.48 -10.93 -39.10
C SER A 192 9.42 -10.22 -38.28
N TYR A 193 9.01 -10.79 -37.13
CA TYR A 193 8.09 -10.16 -36.20
C TYR A 193 8.57 -8.77 -35.75
N TYR A 194 9.87 -8.60 -35.50
CA TYR A 194 10.42 -7.31 -35.07
C TYR A 194 10.38 -6.25 -36.18
N ILE A 195 10.48 -6.66 -37.44
CA ILE A 195 10.31 -5.75 -38.59
C ILE A 195 8.86 -5.25 -38.64
N GLU A 196 7.89 -6.14 -38.46
CA GLU A 196 6.46 -5.76 -38.45
C GLU A 196 6.15 -4.75 -37.33
N MET A 197 6.73 -4.96 -36.15
CA MET A 197 6.58 -4.04 -35.02
C MET A 197 7.24 -2.67 -35.30
N MET A 198 8.43 -2.66 -35.90
CA MET A 198 9.10 -1.44 -36.34
C MET A 198 8.28 -0.65 -37.36
N ASP A 199 7.63 -1.32 -38.31
CA ASP A 199 6.80 -0.66 -39.32
C ASP A 199 5.47 -0.15 -38.74
N SER A 200 4.89 -0.86 -37.78
CA SER A 200 3.75 -0.36 -36.99
C SER A 200 4.09 0.94 -36.26
N ILE A 201 5.28 1.03 -35.66
CA ILE A 201 5.75 2.25 -34.98
C ILE A 201 5.96 3.41 -35.96
N LYS A 202 6.55 3.15 -37.14
CA LYS A 202 6.69 4.18 -38.20
C LYS A 202 5.33 4.75 -38.63
N ASN A 203 4.31 3.90 -38.76
CA ASN A 203 2.95 4.33 -39.09
C ASN A 203 2.36 5.22 -37.99
N GLN A 204 2.55 4.87 -36.72
CA GLN A 204 2.10 5.69 -35.60
C GLN A 204 2.81 7.05 -35.54
N LEU A 205 4.11 7.10 -35.81
CA LEU A 205 4.86 8.36 -35.91
C LEU A 205 4.37 9.24 -37.06
N SER A 206 4.11 8.64 -38.23
CA SER A 206 3.54 9.32 -39.39
C SER A 206 2.16 9.92 -39.08
N ASP A 207 1.29 9.16 -38.42
CA ASP A 207 -0.04 9.62 -38.01
C ASP A 207 0.03 10.78 -37.00
N LEU A 208 0.99 10.76 -36.07
CA LEU A 208 1.22 11.84 -35.13
C LEU A 208 1.71 13.12 -35.82
N LEU A 209 2.63 12.99 -36.78
CA LEU A 209 3.10 14.10 -37.62
C LEU A 209 1.97 14.71 -38.48
N ASN A 210 1.13 13.87 -39.09
CA ASN A 210 0.00 14.30 -39.90
C ASN A 210 -1.07 15.03 -39.06
N LYS A 211 -1.33 14.56 -37.83
CA LYS A 211 -2.23 15.25 -36.87
C LYS A 211 -1.68 16.61 -36.44
N SER A 212 -0.36 16.74 -36.29
CA SER A 212 0.30 18.02 -36.00
C SER A 212 0.16 19.02 -37.16
N ASN A 213 0.44 18.58 -38.40
CA ASN A 213 0.37 19.44 -39.58
C ASN A 213 -1.05 19.95 -39.90
N ASN A 214 -2.09 19.14 -39.63
CA ASN A 214 -3.48 19.56 -39.82
C ASN A 214 -3.96 20.60 -38.78
N LYS A 215 -3.33 20.68 -37.60
CA LYS A 215 -3.64 21.70 -36.59
C LYS A 215 -3.11 23.09 -36.98
N ILE A 216 -1.97 23.12 -37.69
CA ILE A 216 -1.33 24.37 -38.16
C ILE A 216 -2.15 25.02 -39.28
N ARG A 217 -2.73 24.22 -40.19
CA ARG A 217 -3.55 24.73 -41.31
C ARG A 217 -4.90 25.34 -40.91
N ARG A 218 -5.40 25.09 -39.69
CA ARG A 218 -6.68 25.65 -39.19
C ARG A 218 -6.54 27.01 -38.52
N HIS A 219 -5.31 27.51 -38.31
CA HIS A 219 -5.05 28.80 -37.66
C HIS A 219 -4.58 29.90 -38.63
N THR A 220 -4.50 29.61 -39.93
CA THR A 220 -4.10 30.57 -40.98
C THR A 220 -5.20 30.82 -42.02
N GLY A 221 -6.47 30.66 -41.63
CA GLY A 221 -7.64 30.97 -42.46
C GLY A 221 -8.47 32.08 -41.85
#